data_AF-A0A259S613-F1
#
_entry.id   AF-A0A259S613-F1
#
_cell.length_a   1.000
_cell.length_b   1.000
_cell.length_c   1.000
_cell.angle_alpha   90.00
_cell.angle_beta   90.00
_cell.angle_gamma   90.00
#
_symmetry.space_group_name_H-M   'P 1'
#
loop_
_entity.id
_entity.type
_entity.pdbx_description
1 polymer ?
#
loop_
_entity_poly.entity_id
_entity_poly.type
_entity_poly.pdbx_seq_one_letter_code
_entity_poly.pdbx_strand_id
1 'polypeptide(L)'
;MSESKTMGSGRPAVDRRTIVKGAAWSIPVVAAAAAMPLASASTPACPTCIKAGFPIIGGVVSGAWTSQALVVGNKGTIAFPSIFGLDATQCGISFTNIFQPAFTYIVTRATLTMSDGNTYNSAAGLGAGAGNISTVGAMPGAFLFSNVSLPNGGAIAGIPPYPVVPKTLTVTVTTTLQYGIGLSIQCPMTLVWDLHGLATGLVFLGTGTVNFTGTATV
;
A
#
# COMPACT_ATOMS: atom_id res chain seq x y z
N MET A 1 16.39 -39.91 91.76
CA MET A 1 15.21 -39.04 91.77
C MET A 1 15.02 -38.52 90.36
N SER A 2 14.04 -39.06 89.64
CA SER A 2 13.67 -38.63 88.28
C SER A 2 12.76 -37.41 88.37
N GLU A 3 12.93 -36.45 87.45
CA GLU A 3 11.84 -35.52 87.12
C GLU A 3 11.72 -35.33 85.61
N SER A 4 10.46 -35.40 85.18
CA SER A 4 9.95 -35.59 83.83
C SER A 4 9.86 -34.27 83.07
N LYS A 5 10.29 -34.25 81.81
CA LYS A 5 10.13 -33.10 80.90
C LYS A 5 8.89 -33.32 80.03
N THR A 6 7.84 -32.53 80.29
CA THR A 6 6.56 -32.51 79.59
C THR A 6 6.72 -32.12 78.12
N MET A 7 6.30 -33.00 77.19
CA MET A 7 6.08 -32.65 75.78
C MET A 7 4.67 -32.07 75.62
N GLY A 8 4.59 -30.76 75.41
CA GLY A 8 3.39 -30.10 74.89
C GLY A 8 3.41 -30.10 73.36
N SER A 9 2.58 -30.94 72.74
CA SER A 9 2.35 -31.03 71.30
C SER A 9 1.70 -29.75 70.77
N GLY A 10 2.50 -28.86 70.18
CA GLY A 10 2.02 -27.71 69.41
C GLY A 10 1.75 -28.13 67.96
N ARG A 11 0.47 -28.10 67.54
CA ARG A 11 0.12 -28.12 66.11
C ARG A 11 0.84 -26.96 65.41
N PRO A 12 1.48 -27.15 64.24
CA PRO A 12 2.14 -26.06 63.55
C PRO A 12 1.09 -25.01 63.16
N ALA A 13 1.11 -23.88 63.86
CA ALA A 13 0.31 -22.72 63.51
C ALA A 13 0.78 -22.23 62.15
N VAL A 14 -0.07 -22.34 61.14
CA VAL A 14 0.17 -21.74 59.83
C VAL A 14 0.18 -20.23 60.03
N ASP A 15 1.39 -19.67 60.06
CA ASP A 15 1.63 -18.25 60.29
C ASP A 15 0.99 -17.44 59.15
N ARG A 16 0.15 -16.46 59.52
CA ARG A 16 -0.59 -15.60 58.58
C ARG A 16 0.36 -14.83 57.66
N ARG A 17 1.63 -14.64 58.07
CA ARG A 17 2.67 -14.03 57.24
C ARG A 17 3.09 -14.86 56.03
N THR A 18 2.87 -16.17 56.03
CA THR A 18 3.27 -17.05 54.92
C THR A 18 2.32 -16.93 53.73
N ILE A 19 1.02 -16.70 53.99
CA ILE A 19 0.01 -16.54 52.92
C ILE A 19 0.19 -15.20 52.17
N VAL A 20 0.56 -14.13 52.88
CA VAL A 20 0.74 -12.80 52.27
C VAL A 20 1.95 -12.76 51.32
N LYS A 21 2.98 -13.58 51.55
CA LYS A 21 4.15 -13.64 50.66
C LYS A 21 3.84 -14.30 49.31
N GLY A 22 2.89 -15.23 49.23
CA GLY A 22 2.52 -15.87 47.96
C GLY A 22 1.73 -14.95 47.03
N ALA A 23 0.82 -14.15 47.58
CA ALA A 23 0.00 -13.21 46.82
C ALA A 23 0.82 -12.08 46.17
N ALA A 24 1.93 -11.68 46.78
CA ALA A 24 2.78 -10.60 46.28
C ALA A 24 3.46 -10.93 44.93
N TRP A 25 3.67 -12.22 44.61
CA TRP A 25 4.32 -12.64 43.36
C TRP A 25 3.34 -12.96 42.23
N SER A 26 2.03 -13.05 42.50
CA SER A 26 1.01 -13.33 41.48
C SER A 26 0.43 -12.08 40.83
N ILE A 27 0.52 -10.93 41.50
CA ILE A 27 0.02 -9.65 40.99
C ILE A 27 0.76 -9.19 39.71
N PRO A 28 2.09 -9.31 39.59
CA PRO A 28 2.80 -8.90 38.37
C PRO A 28 2.38 -9.71 37.15
N VAL A 29 2.07 -11.01 37.32
CA VAL A 29 1.74 -11.92 36.22
C VAL A 29 0.33 -11.64 35.70
N VAL A 30 -0.64 -11.38 36.57
CA VAL A 30 -2.01 -11.03 36.15
C VAL A 30 -2.06 -9.61 35.59
N ALA A 31 -1.29 -8.66 36.13
CA ALA A 31 -1.16 -7.31 35.55
C ALA A 31 -0.48 -7.34 34.17
N ALA A 32 0.56 -8.17 33.99
CA ALA A 32 1.17 -8.38 32.68
C ALA A 32 0.22 -9.09 31.70
N ALA A 33 -0.54 -10.10 32.16
CA ALA A 33 -1.52 -10.81 31.35
C ALA A 33 -2.76 -9.97 30.99
N ALA A 34 -3.15 -8.99 31.83
CA ALA A 34 -4.25 -8.07 31.56
C ALA A 34 -3.84 -6.87 30.69
N ALA A 35 -2.54 -6.55 30.62
CA ALA A 35 -2.01 -5.53 29.70
C ALA A 35 -1.80 -6.07 28.27
N MET A 36 -1.59 -7.38 28.11
CA MET A 36 -1.40 -8.02 26.80
C MET A 36 -2.60 -7.83 25.83
N PRO A 37 -3.88 -7.95 26.24
CA PRO A 37 -5.01 -7.75 25.35
C PRO A 37 -5.17 -6.29 24.90
N LEU A 38 -4.81 -5.31 25.75
CA LEU A 38 -4.90 -3.90 25.37
C LEU A 38 -3.79 -3.47 24.41
N ALA A 39 -2.59 -4.05 24.53
CA ALA A 39 -1.54 -3.89 23.52
C ALA A 39 -1.89 -4.61 22.20
N SER A 40 -2.73 -5.65 22.26
CA SER A 40 -3.27 -6.37 21.09
C SER A 40 -4.52 -5.74 20.46
N ALA A 41 -5.17 -4.78 21.13
CA ALA A 41 -6.37 -4.11 20.63
C ALA A 41 -6.06 -2.87 19.79
N SER A 42 -4.80 -2.41 19.78
CA SER A 42 -4.34 -1.38 18.86
C SER A 42 -4.08 -2.03 17.51
N THR A 43 -5.10 -2.19 16.65
CA THR A 43 -4.82 -2.42 15.23
C THR A 43 -3.95 -1.25 14.77
N PRO A 44 -2.70 -1.47 14.33
CA PRO A 44 -1.85 -0.38 13.89
C PRO A 44 -2.62 0.43 12.85
N ALA A 45 -2.71 1.75 13.04
CA ALA A 45 -3.39 2.57 12.06
C ALA A 45 -2.61 2.51 10.75
N CYS A 46 -3.32 2.30 9.64
CA CYS A 46 -2.69 2.34 8.33
C CYS A 46 -2.05 3.71 8.07
N PRO A 47 -0.77 3.77 7.66
CA PRO A 47 -0.11 5.02 7.42
C PRO A 47 -0.78 5.77 6.26
N THR A 48 -1.26 6.99 6.52
CA THR A 48 -1.87 7.89 5.51
C THR A 48 -0.85 8.78 4.80
N CYS A 49 0.43 8.58 5.12
CA CYS A 49 1.57 9.37 4.66
C CYS A 49 2.13 8.89 3.31
N ILE A 50 1.80 7.68 2.85
CA ILE A 50 2.22 7.21 1.52
C ILE A 50 1.28 7.83 0.49
N LYS A 51 1.83 8.64 -0.42
CA LYS A 51 1.08 9.37 -1.43
C LYS A 51 1.59 9.07 -2.83
N ALA A 52 0.76 9.34 -3.82
CA ALA A 52 1.12 9.28 -5.22
C ALA A 52 2.02 10.48 -5.57
N GLY A 53 3.01 10.25 -6.45
CA GLY A 53 3.92 11.26 -7.03
C GLY A 53 5.21 11.51 -6.26
N PHE A 54 6.06 12.37 -6.81
CA PHE A 54 7.30 12.88 -6.23
C PHE A 54 7.09 14.34 -5.79
N PRO A 55 7.40 14.72 -4.54
CA PRO A 55 7.36 16.12 -4.13
C PRO A 55 8.51 16.87 -4.82
N ILE A 56 8.18 17.91 -5.60
CA ILE A 56 9.17 18.81 -6.20
C ILE A 56 8.89 20.25 -5.79
N ILE A 57 9.90 21.11 -5.86
CA ILE A 57 9.73 22.55 -5.62
C ILE A 57 8.83 23.10 -6.74
N GLY A 58 7.58 23.44 -6.42
CA GLY A 58 6.59 23.93 -7.37
C GLY A 58 5.46 22.96 -7.74
N GLY A 59 5.38 21.77 -7.14
CA GLY A 59 4.25 20.85 -7.31
C GLY A 59 4.54 19.40 -6.96
N VAL A 60 3.64 18.48 -7.33
CA VAL A 60 3.86 17.05 -7.22
C VAL A 60 3.75 16.45 -8.62
N VAL A 61 4.83 15.80 -9.10
CA VAL A 61 4.90 15.21 -10.44
C VAL A 61 5.22 13.74 -10.29
N SER A 62 4.61 12.88 -11.08
CA SER A 62 4.80 11.42 -11.02
C SER A 62 5.71 10.88 -12.12
N GLY A 63 6.02 11.71 -13.12
CA GLY A 63 6.97 11.39 -14.20
C GLY A 63 6.34 11.48 -15.59
N ALA A 64 7.16 11.24 -16.61
CA ALA A 64 6.67 11.04 -17.96
C ALA A 64 6.12 9.61 -18.10
N TRP A 65 5.03 9.46 -18.86
CA TRP A 65 4.44 8.17 -19.15
C TRP A 65 4.29 7.98 -20.66
N THR A 66 4.40 6.73 -21.07
CA THR A 66 4.08 6.28 -22.41
C THR A 66 3.20 5.04 -22.32
N SER A 67 2.28 4.89 -23.26
CA SER A 67 1.47 3.69 -23.40
C SER A 67 1.19 3.43 -24.86
N GLN A 68 0.98 2.15 -25.18
CA GLN A 68 0.62 1.73 -26.52
C GLN A 68 -0.69 0.96 -26.46
N ALA A 69 -1.57 1.28 -27.41
CA ALA A 69 -2.82 0.59 -27.64
C ALA A 69 -2.80 -0.14 -28.97
N LEU A 70 -3.16 -1.42 -28.93
CA LEU A 70 -3.46 -2.23 -30.11
C LEU A 70 -4.97 -2.32 -30.24
N VAL A 71 -5.53 -1.92 -31.39
CA VAL A 71 -6.98 -1.80 -31.61
C VAL A 71 -7.44 -2.81 -32.65
N VAL A 72 -8.51 -3.54 -32.33
CA VAL A 72 -9.22 -4.47 -33.23
C VAL A 72 -10.72 -4.35 -32.97
N GLY A 73 -11.52 -4.13 -34.02
CA GLY A 73 -12.97 -3.93 -33.91
C GLY A 73 -13.37 -2.72 -33.05
N ASN A 74 -12.64 -1.59 -33.13
CA ASN A 74 -12.81 -0.39 -32.29
C ASN A 74 -12.60 -0.62 -30.78
N LYS A 75 -12.07 -1.79 -30.40
CA LYS A 75 -11.72 -2.13 -29.03
C LYS A 75 -10.22 -2.35 -28.96
N GLY A 76 -9.55 -1.71 -28.01
CA GLY A 76 -8.12 -1.84 -27.86
C GLY A 76 -7.67 -2.34 -26.51
N THR A 77 -6.45 -2.84 -26.51
CA THR A 77 -5.71 -3.17 -25.29
C THR A 77 -4.62 -2.13 -25.11
N ILE A 78 -4.68 -1.36 -24.03
CA ILE A 78 -3.70 -0.33 -23.67
C ILE A 78 -2.74 -0.90 -22.63
N ALA A 79 -1.45 -0.89 -22.94
CA ALA A 79 -0.38 -1.27 -22.03
C ALA A 79 0.35 -0.03 -21.51
N PHE A 80 0.43 0.10 -20.18
CA PHE A 80 1.20 1.15 -19.48
C PHE A 80 2.45 0.53 -18.84
N PRO A 81 3.61 0.55 -19.51
CA PRO A 81 4.90 0.12 -18.95
C PRO A 81 5.65 1.27 -18.24
N SER A 82 4.94 2.14 -17.54
CA SER A 82 5.50 3.38 -16.97
C SER A 82 5.78 3.25 -15.48
N ILE A 83 6.76 4.01 -14.99
CA ILE A 83 7.06 4.12 -13.57
C ILE A 83 6.32 5.34 -13.01
N PHE A 84 5.57 5.15 -11.93
CA PHE A 84 4.86 6.23 -11.24
C PHE A 84 5.52 6.53 -9.90
N GLY A 85 5.62 7.81 -9.54
CA GLY A 85 6.20 8.23 -8.27
C GLY A 85 5.38 7.81 -7.06
N LEU A 86 6.08 7.51 -5.97
CA LEU A 86 5.52 7.30 -4.64
C LEU A 86 6.25 8.16 -3.63
N ASP A 87 5.52 8.96 -2.86
CA ASP A 87 6.07 9.75 -1.76
C ASP A 87 5.79 9.04 -0.43
N ALA A 88 6.85 8.58 0.23
CA ALA A 88 6.79 8.09 1.60
C ALA A 88 7.70 8.91 2.54
N THR A 89 8.11 10.13 2.13
CA THR A 89 9.00 10.99 2.91
C THR A 89 8.37 11.40 4.25
N GLN A 90 7.06 11.67 4.25
CA GLN A 90 6.31 12.03 5.45
C GLN A 90 6.02 10.85 6.38
N CYS A 91 6.39 9.62 5.99
CA CYS A 91 6.10 8.43 6.79
C CYS A 91 7.02 8.22 7.99
N GLY A 92 8.12 8.99 8.12
CA GLY A 92 8.88 9.20 9.36
C GLY A 92 9.45 7.96 10.08
N ILE A 93 10.65 8.11 10.66
CA ILE A 93 11.22 7.14 11.59
C ILE A 93 10.52 7.24 12.97
N SER A 94 9.38 6.57 13.16
CA SER A 94 8.87 6.32 14.52
C SER A 94 9.77 5.34 15.28
N PHE A 95 9.93 5.52 16.59
CA PHE A 95 10.80 4.75 17.51
C PHE A 95 10.57 3.22 17.51
N THR A 96 9.55 2.72 16.82
CA THR A 96 9.26 1.30 16.57
C THR A 96 9.93 0.71 15.32
N ASN A 97 10.63 1.51 14.50
CA ASN A 97 11.25 1.15 13.20
C ASN A 97 12.79 0.96 13.26
N ILE A 98 13.35 0.50 14.38
CA ILE A 98 14.81 0.21 14.50
C ILE A 98 15.27 -1.03 13.72
N PHE A 99 14.34 -1.84 13.22
CA PHE A 99 14.57 -2.78 12.13
C PHE A 99 13.68 -2.33 10.98
N GLN A 100 14.22 -1.52 10.06
CA GLN A 100 13.49 -1.09 8.86
C GLN A 100 12.86 -2.31 8.18
N PRO A 101 11.56 -2.30 7.89
CA PRO A 101 11.10 -2.93 6.69
C PRO A 101 10.75 -1.83 5.71
N ALA A 102 11.37 -1.94 4.54
CA ALA A 102 10.75 -1.50 3.32
C ALA A 102 9.27 -1.93 3.35
N PHE A 103 8.34 -1.01 3.13
CA PHE A 103 6.96 -1.42 2.89
C PHE A 103 6.95 -2.18 1.57
N THR A 104 6.26 -3.31 1.54
CA THR A 104 5.98 -4.00 0.28
C THR A 104 4.56 -3.66 -0.13
N TYR A 105 4.31 -3.52 -1.41
CA TYR A 105 2.96 -3.31 -1.91
C TYR A 105 2.68 -4.28 -3.03
N ILE A 106 1.43 -4.73 -3.08
CA ILE A 106 0.91 -5.54 -4.17
C ILE A 106 -0.21 -4.73 -4.79
N VAL A 107 -0.15 -4.52 -6.10
CA VAL A 107 -1.27 -3.90 -6.79
C VAL A 107 -2.42 -4.89 -6.81
N THR A 108 -3.58 -4.49 -6.31
CA THR A 108 -4.78 -5.33 -6.34
C THR A 108 -5.70 -4.92 -7.48
N ARG A 109 -5.68 -3.66 -7.87
CA ARG A 109 -6.49 -3.14 -8.99
C ARG A 109 -5.86 -1.89 -9.57
N ALA A 110 -5.95 -1.73 -10.87
CA ALA A 110 -5.72 -0.45 -11.55
C ALA A 110 -6.95 -0.11 -12.39
N THR A 111 -7.33 1.16 -12.42
CA THR A 111 -8.51 1.69 -13.12
C THR A 111 -8.06 2.89 -13.95
N LEU A 112 -8.35 2.86 -15.24
CA LEU A 112 -8.04 3.92 -16.19
C LEU A 112 -9.33 4.63 -16.59
N THR A 113 -9.36 5.94 -16.42
CA THR A 113 -10.44 6.81 -16.92
C THR A 113 -9.96 7.49 -18.19
N MET A 114 -10.73 7.34 -19.27
CA MET A 114 -10.47 7.98 -20.55
C MET A 114 -11.24 9.31 -20.67
N SER A 115 -10.90 10.13 -21.66
CA SER A 115 -11.51 11.45 -21.89
C SER A 115 -12.98 11.40 -22.33
N ASP A 116 -13.47 10.24 -22.73
CA ASP A 116 -14.88 9.97 -23.04
C ASP A 116 -15.72 9.67 -21.77
N GLY A 117 -15.09 9.68 -20.59
CA GLY A 117 -15.71 9.37 -19.30
C GLY A 117 -15.81 7.88 -18.98
N ASN A 118 -15.40 6.99 -19.89
CA ASN A 118 -15.42 5.56 -19.64
C ASN A 118 -14.24 5.15 -18.75
N THR A 119 -14.52 4.21 -17.83
CA THR A 119 -13.54 3.66 -16.91
C THR A 119 -13.28 2.19 -17.23
N TYR A 120 -12.01 1.80 -17.19
CA TYR A 120 -11.54 0.47 -17.56
C TYR A 120 -10.69 -0.09 -16.43
N ASN A 121 -10.98 -1.31 -16.00
CA ASN A 121 -10.15 -2.01 -15.03
C ASN A 121 -9.02 -2.76 -15.74
N SER A 122 -7.86 -2.81 -15.09
CA SER A 122 -6.72 -3.58 -15.57
C SER A 122 -7.03 -5.07 -15.48
N ALA A 123 -6.79 -5.80 -16.56
CA ALA A 123 -6.98 -7.24 -16.67
C ALA A 123 -5.72 -8.03 -16.27
N ALA A 124 -4.55 -7.38 -16.26
CA ALA A 124 -3.27 -7.99 -15.93
C ALA A 124 -2.23 -6.92 -15.55
N GLY A 125 -1.01 -7.34 -15.20
CA GLY A 125 0.10 -6.41 -14.96
C GLY A 125 0.08 -5.71 -13.60
N LEU A 126 -0.61 -6.32 -12.64
CA LEU A 126 -0.64 -5.90 -11.25
C LEU A 126 0.66 -6.37 -10.59
N GLY A 127 1.64 -5.47 -10.52
CA GLY A 127 2.97 -5.78 -9.98
C GLY A 127 2.99 -5.85 -8.45
N ALA A 128 4.12 -6.32 -7.93
CA ALA A 128 4.49 -6.08 -6.54
C ALA A 128 5.77 -5.25 -6.52
N GLY A 129 5.93 -4.43 -5.49
CA GLY A 129 7.14 -3.67 -5.28
C GLY A 129 7.43 -3.48 -3.82
N ALA A 130 8.58 -2.88 -3.55
CA ALA A 130 9.00 -2.50 -2.22
C ALA A 130 9.50 -1.05 -2.26
N GLY A 131 9.31 -0.33 -1.16
CA GLY A 131 9.80 1.03 -0.99
C GLY A 131 10.25 1.26 0.44
N ASN A 132 11.15 2.22 0.64
CA ASN A 132 11.61 2.58 1.97
C ASN A 132 10.79 3.73 2.53
N ILE A 133 10.47 3.66 3.82
CA ILE A 133 9.90 4.77 4.57
C ILE A 133 10.89 5.93 4.57
N SER A 134 10.40 7.17 4.57
CA SER A 134 11.21 8.40 4.55
C SER A 134 11.95 8.66 3.23
N THR A 135 11.62 7.93 2.17
CA THR A 135 12.21 8.11 0.84
C THR A 135 11.13 8.27 -0.22
N VAL A 136 11.52 8.82 -1.37
CA VAL A 136 10.68 8.80 -2.55
C VAL A 136 10.97 7.51 -3.32
N GLY A 137 9.91 6.77 -3.64
CA GLY A 137 9.96 5.49 -4.32
C GLY A 137 9.37 5.57 -5.73
N ALA A 138 9.47 4.45 -6.43
CA ALA A 138 8.95 4.26 -7.76
C ALA A 138 8.04 3.02 -7.78
N MET A 139 6.92 3.16 -8.46
CA MET A 139 5.97 2.09 -8.69
C MET A 139 6.05 1.63 -10.14
N PRO A 140 6.45 0.37 -10.40
CA PRO A 140 6.39 -0.17 -11.75
C PRO A 140 4.92 -0.39 -12.12
N GLY A 141 4.42 0.43 -13.03
CA GLY A 141 3.18 0.16 -13.74
C GLY A 141 3.50 -0.72 -14.94
N ALA A 142 2.93 -1.92 -14.97
CA ALA A 142 2.85 -2.75 -16.19
C ALA A 142 1.37 -2.98 -16.54
N PHE A 143 0.51 -2.00 -16.28
CA PHE A 143 -0.94 -2.17 -16.30
C PHE A 143 -1.47 -2.42 -17.72
N LEU A 144 -2.40 -3.35 -17.84
CA LEU A 144 -3.00 -3.77 -19.11
C LEU A 144 -4.51 -3.60 -19.04
N PHE A 145 -5.03 -2.62 -19.78
CA PHE A 145 -6.45 -2.34 -19.88
C PHE A 145 -6.99 -2.90 -21.18
N SER A 146 -7.93 -3.83 -21.11
CA SER A 146 -8.53 -4.46 -22.29
C SER A 146 -9.91 -3.89 -22.59
N ASN A 147 -10.40 -4.11 -23.82
CA ASN A 147 -11.72 -3.69 -24.28
C ASN A 147 -11.94 -2.16 -24.21
N VAL A 148 -10.86 -1.38 -24.30
CA VAL A 148 -10.92 0.08 -24.30
C VAL A 148 -11.52 0.57 -25.61
N SER A 149 -12.57 1.40 -25.53
CA SER A 149 -13.21 1.94 -26.74
C SER A 149 -12.29 2.94 -27.42
N LEU A 150 -11.79 2.59 -28.60
CA LEU A 150 -10.88 3.42 -29.40
C LEU A 150 -11.49 3.59 -30.79
N PRO A 151 -12.17 4.72 -31.06
CA PRO A 151 -12.89 4.92 -32.31
C PRO A 151 -11.94 5.11 -33.50
N ASN A 152 -12.47 4.96 -34.71
CA ASN A 152 -11.74 5.30 -35.92
C ASN A 152 -11.30 6.76 -35.89
N GLY A 153 -10.03 6.97 -36.23
CA GLY A 153 -9.40 8.28 -36.15
C GLY A 153 -7.90 8.15 -36.27
N GLY A 154 -7.22 9.27 -36.41
CA GLY A 154 -5.77 9.28 -36.45
C GLY A 154 -5.23 10.61 -35.98
N ALA A 155 -4.05 10.55 -35.39
CA ALA A 155 -3.28 11.71 -34.96
C ALA A 155 -1.83 11.49 -35.40
N ILE A 156 -1.32 12.34 -36.28
CA ILE A 156 0.11 12.36 -36.60
C ILE A 156 0.70 13.49 -35.77
N ALA A 157 1.61 13.16 -34.85
CA ALA A 157 2.17 14.13 -33.89
C ALA A 157 1.09 14.91 -33.09
N GLY A 158 -0.05 14.27 -32.79
CA GLY A 158 -1.15 14.89 -32.05
C GLY A 158 -2.07 15.78 -32.88
N ILE A 159 -1.93 15.81 -34.21
CA ILE A 159 -2.75 16.63 -35.12
C ILE A 159 -3.40 15.76 -36.21
N PRO A 160 -4.74 15.81 -36.37
CA PRO A 160 -5.71 16.32 -35.39
C PRO A 160 -5.63 15.52 -34.07
N PRO A 161 -6.07 16.07 -32.93
CA PRO A 161 -6.02 15.35 -31.67
C PRO A 161 -6.90 14.10 -31.74
N TYR A 162 -6.35 12.97 -31.34
CA TYR A 162 -7.12 11.74 -31.29
C TYR A 162 -8.28 11.90 -30.29
N PRO A 163 -9.50 11.46 -30.63
CA PRO A 163 -10.71 11.79 -29.87
C PRO A 163 -10.76 11.26 -28.44
N VAL A 164 -10.07 10.15 -28.15
CA VAL A 164 -10.14 9.48 -26.84
C VAL A 164 -8.74 9.28 -26.26
N VAL A 165 -8.44 9.95 -25.16
CA VAL A 165 -7.12 9.90 -24.50
C VAL A 165 -7.24 9.55 -23.01
N PRO A 166 -6.23 8.89 -22.41
CA PRO A 166 -6.16 8.70 -20.95
C PRO A 166 -6.22 10.01 -20.17
N LYS A 167 -6.96 10.03 -19.06
CA LYS A 167 -7.12 11.20 -18.18
C LYS A 167 -6.73 10.95 -16.73
N THR A 168 -7.12 9.82 -16.16
CA THR A 168 -6.83 9.53 -14.76
C THR A 168 -6.48 8.07 -14.61
N LEU A 169 -5.43 7.77 -13.87
CA LEU A 169 -5.04 6.42 -13.49
C LEU A 169 -5.18 6.28 -11.97
N THR A 170 -6.07 5.40 -11.54
CA THR A 170 -6.30 5.08 -10.14
C THR A 170 -5.83 3.67 -9.85
N VAL A 171 -4.89 3.51 -8.93
CA VAL A 171 -4.30 2.22 -8.57
C VAL A 171 -4.53 1.94 -7.09
N THR A 172 -5.19 0.84 -6.81
CA THR A 172 -5.36 0.31 -5.46
C THR A 172 -4.23 -0.67 -5.18
N VAL A 173 -3.49 -0.41 -4.11
CA VAL A 173 -2.42 -1.30 -3.64
C VAL A 173 -2.69 -1.74 -2.21
N THR A 174 -2.35 -2.98 -1.92
CA THR A 174 -2.30 -3.49 -0.56
C THR A 174 -0.86 -3.43 -0.09
N THR A 175 -0.59 -2.52 0.84
CA THR A 175 0.74 -2.32 1.40
C THR A 175 0.90 -3.14 2.66
N THR A 176 1.91 -3.98 2.72
CA THR A 176 2.29 -4.74 3.91
C THR A 176 3.45 -4.03 4.60
N LEU A 177 3.20 -3.54 5.81
CA LEU A 177 4.22 -2.99 6.69
C LEU A 177 4.57 -4.01 7.76
N GLN A 178 5.85 -4.32 7.95
CA GLN A 178 6.29 -5.12 9.09
C GLN A 178 6.60 -4.18 10.26
N TYR A 179 6.31 -4.59 11.49
CA TYR A 179 6.66 -3.82 12.68
C TYR A 179 7.13 -4.77 13.77
N GLY A 180 8.41 -4.66 14.15
CA GLY A 180 9.03 -5.60 15.08
C GLY A 180 9.17 -7.03 14.54
N ILE A 181 9.42 -7.98 15.44
CA ILE A 181 9.66 -9.39 15.11
C ILE A 181 8.36 -10.10 14.77
N GLY A 182 8.08 -10.26 13.48
CA GLY A 182 7.04 -11.17 12.96
C GLY A 182 5.62 -10.61 12.88
N LEU A 183 5.41 -9.32 13.17
CA LEU A 183 4.10 -8.69 12.99
C LEU A 183 4.06 -7.91 11.67
N SER A 184 3.00 -8.12 10.90
CA SER A 184 2.76 -7.41 9.64
C SER A 184 1.31 -6.93 9.57
N ILE A 185 1.11 -5.70 9.10
CA ILE A 185 -0.21 -5.16 8.82
C ILE A 185 -0.36 -4.94 7.32
N GLN A 186 -1.53 -5.32 6.78
CA GLN A 186 -1.93 -5.03 5.42
C GLN A 186 -2.87 -3.84 5.38
N CYS A 187 -2.52 -2.86 4.57
CA CYS A 187 -3.22 -1.61 4.45
C CYS A 187 -3.58 -1.36 2.98
N PRO A 188 -4.88 -1.40 2.63
CA PRO A 188 -5.32 -0.98 1.30
C PRO A 188 -5.20 0.54 1.19
N MET A 189 -4.53 1.00 0.15
CA MET A 189 -4.37 2.42 -0.16
C MET A 189 -4.65 2.64 -1.65
N THR A 190 -5.19 3.81 -1.98
CA THR A 190 -5.53 4.18 -3.35
C THR A 190 -4.67 5.36 -3.77
N LEU A 191 -3.98 5.17 -4.88
CA LEU A 191 -3.08 6.13 -5.50
C LEU A 191 -3.75 6.62 -6.78
N VAL A 192 -3.79 7.93 -6.99
CA VAL A 192 -4.43 8.53 -8.15
C VAL A 192 -3.41 9.41 -8.84
N TRP A 193 -3.32 9.30 -10.17
CA TRP A 193 -2.52 10.18 -11.00
C TRP A 193 -3.38 10.78 -12.11
N ASP A 194 -3.24 12.08 -12.31
CA ASP A 194 -3.81 12.77 -13.46
C ASP A 194 -2.84 12.69 -14.64
N LEU A 195 -3.35 12.21 -15.77
CA LEU A 195 -2.60 11.96 -16.99
C LEU A 195 -2.86 13.11 -17.97
N HIS A 196 -1.80 13.86 -18.26
CA HIS A 196 -1.79 14.91 -19.27
C HIS A 196 -0.96 14.42 -20.46
N GLY A 197 -1.63 13.96 -21.50
CA GLY A 197 -0.94 13.41 -22.65
C GLY A 197 -1.63 13.65 -23.98
N LEU A 198 -0.87 13.37 -25.03
CA LEU A 198 -1.31 13.38 -26.41
C LEU A 198 -1.30 11.94 -26.94
N ALA A 199 -2.03 11.74 -28.02
CA ALA A 199 -2.08 10.47 -28.73
C ALA A 199 -1.51 10.64 -30.13
N THR A 200 -0.83 9.60 -30.61
CA THR A 200 -0.30 9.50 -31.98
C THR A 200 -0.61 8.12 -32.52
N GLY A 201 -0.90 8.00 -33.81
CA GLY A 201 -1.26 6.73 -34.44
C GLY A 201 -2.55 6.81 -35.23
N LEU A 202 -3.03 5.66 -35.69
CA LEU A 202 -4.15 5.53 -36.61
C LEU A 202 -4.96 4.29 -36.25
N VAL A 203 -6.27 4.46 -36.17
CA VAL A 203 -7.27 3.40 -36.17
C VAL A 203 -8.11 3.57 -37.42
N PHE A 204 -7.99 2.62 -38.34
CA PHE A 204 -8.72 2.60 -39.61
C PHE A 204 -9.49 1.30 -39.73
N LEU A 205 -10.78 1.41 -40.06
CA LEU A 205 -11.72 0.27 -40.13
C LEU A 205 -11.70 -0.61 -38.87
N GLY A 206 -11.56 0.02 -37.71
CA GLY A 206 -11.53 -0.61 -36.40
C GLY A 206 -10.24 -1.32 -36.06
N THR A 207 -9.21 -1.22 -36.89
CA THR A 207 -7.89 -1.81 -36.64
C THR A 207 -6.80 -0.76 -36.63
N GLY A 208 -5.81 -0.91 -35.75
CA GLY A 208 -4.64 -0.06 -35.77
C GLY A 208 -3.92 0.05 -34.43
N THR A 209 -3.07 1.06 -34.32
CA THR A 209 -2.23 1.30 -33.15
C THR A 209 -2.30 2.76 -32.75
N VAL A 210 -2.42 3.01 -31.44
CA VAL A 210 -2.37 4.36 -30.87
C VAL A 210 -1.35 4.38 -29.75
N ASN A 211 -0.36 5.26 -29.85
CA ASN A 211 0.63 5.51 -28.81
C ASN A 211 0.26 6.79 -28.07
N PHE A 212 0.19 6.72 -26.74
CA PHE A 212 -0.02 7.88 -25.89
C PHE A 212 1.27 8.23 -25.17
N THR A 213 1.55 9.52 -25.06
CA THR A 213 2.70 10.03 -24.33
C THR A 213 2.29 11.28 -23.55
N GLY A 214 2.87 11.48 -22.38
CA GLY A 214 2.50 12.61 -21.54
C GLY A 214 3.25 12.69 -20.23
N THR A 215 2.75 13.56 -19.36
CA THR A 215 3.18 13.69 -17.97
C THR A 215 2.06 13.26 -17.03
N ALA A 216 2.44 12.70 -15.89
CA ALA A 216 1.53 12.31 -14.82
C ALA A 216 1.74 13.26 -13.63
N THR A 217 0.64 13.78 -13.09
CA THR A 217 0.59 14.68 -11.93
C THR A 217 -0.34 14.11 -10.85
N VAL A 218 -0.45 14.81 -9.73
CA VAL A 218 -1.20 14.40 -8.53
C VAL A 218 -1.83 15.60 -7.85
#